data_AF-A0A9W8AKY2-F1
#
_entry.id   AF-A0A9W8AKY2-F1
#
_cell.length_a   1.000
_cell.length_b   1.000
_cell.length_c   1.000
_cell.angle_alpha   90.00
_cell.angle_beta   90.00
_cell.angle_gamma   90.00
#
_symmetry.space_group_name_H-M   'P 1'
#
loop_
_entity.id
_entity.type
_entity.pdbx_description
1 polymer ?
#
loop_
_entity_poly.entity_id
_entity_poly.type
_entity_poly.pdbx_seq_one_letter_code
_entity_poly.pdbx_strand_id
1 'polypeptide(L)'
;MLTSPFVDQYRAARYSPKYLAQLVLILACCIWQVVLSAPLEVRDTNNLSTLSDDQVTELRMWAQYAFAAYQDVTDWKCERCQGQTANTQFVGVYENIFPAMKWYLAVHKDRKTIILGCRGSTEKNILTFLTDSTVSKEMWPPAAGDSEVHKGFLDSTQVGMGKVRDALKSLVEEYPDFTITLTGHSLGGAQAVVAAVQLAMENSQWKSKLRVFTFGEPRVGNTEFAQYYDSQGIPTRRVVNHNDLVPHFPPHAMDFTHHGGEVWIRSSDNQGVACPAVYPDENDDCSSGVR
;
A
#
# COMPACT_ATOMS: atom_id res chain seq x y z
N MET A 1 -11.77 -34.71 -9.26
CA MET A 1 -10.66 -34.30 -10.15
C MET A 1 -11.26 -33.46 -11.27
N LEU A 2 -11.22 -32.14 -11.15
CA LEU A 2 -11.76 -31.22 -12.16
C LEU A 2 -10.57 -30.56 -12.86
N THR A 3 -10.30 -30.99 -14.09
CA THR A 3 -9.40 -30.32 -15.03
C THR A 3 -10.13 -29.10 -15.59
N SER A 4 -9.75 -27.89 -15.18
CA SER A 4 -10.35 -26.64 -15.67
C SER A 4 -9.46 -26.00 -16.75
N PRO A 5 -10.03 -25.64 -17.93
CA PRO A 5 -9.37 -24.87 -19.00
C PRO A 5 -8.70 -23.55 -18.55
N PHE A 6 -9.05 -23.08 -17.35
CA PHE A 6 -8.50 -21.88 -16.73
C PHE A 6 -7.01 -22.00 -16.40
N VAL A 7 -6.54 -23.20 -16.01
CA VAL A 7 -5.12 -23.44 -15.69
C VAL A 7 -4.25 -23.38 -16.94
N ASP A 8 -4.79 -23.82 -18.09
CA ASP A 8 -4.08 -23.79 -19.37
C ASP A 8 -4.08 -22.38 -20.00
N GLN A 9 -5.15 -21.60 -19.83
CA GLN A 9 -5.16 -20.16 -20.19
C GLN A 9 -4.17 -19.34 -19.34
N TYR A 10 -4.04 -19.65 -18.05
CA TYR A 10 -3.08 -18.99 -17.16
C TYR A 10 -1.62 -19.35 -17.52
N ARG A 11 -1.36 -20.60 -17.90
CA ARG A 11 -0.04 -21.04 -18.41
C ARG A 11 0.31 -20.40 -19.75
N ALA A 12 -0.66 -20.22 -20.65
CA ALA A 12 -0.44 -19.57 -21.94
C ALA A 12 -0.11 -18.06 -21.82
N ALA A 13 -0.69 -17.38 -20.82
CA ALA A 13 -0.39 -15.97 -20.56
C ALA A 13 1.08 -15.74 -20.12
N ARG A 14 1.64 -16.68 -19.34
CA ARG A 14 3.04 -16.68 -18.84
C ARG A 14 4.11 -16.70 -19.94
N TYR A 15 3.76 -17.20 -21.13
CA TYR A 15 4.67 -17.35 -22.26
C TYR A 15 4.27 -16.49 -23.47
N SER A 16 3.39 -15.50 -23.28
CA SER A 16 3.07 -14.58 -24.37
C SER A 16 4.32 -13.75 -24.73
N PRO A 17 4.50 -13.37 -26.02
CA PRO A 17 5.63 -12.53 -26.44
C PRO A 17 5.71 -11.20 -25.66
N LYS A 18 4.56 -10.70 -25.17
CA LYS A 18 4.47 -9.50 -24.31
C LYS A 18 5.09 -9.73 -22.92
N TYR A 19 4.87 -10.91 -22.34
CA TYR A 19 5.43 -11.31 -21.02
C TYR A 19 6.96 -11.46 -21.08
N LEU A 20 7.47 -12.04 -22.17
CA LEU A 20 8.91 -12.19 -22.40
C LEU A 20 9.59 -10.83 -22.64
N ALA A 21 8.95 -9.91 -23.36
CA ALA A 21 9.45 -8.54 -23.51
C ALA A 21 9.48 -7.78 -22.16
N GLN A 22 8.46 -7.96 -21.33
CA GLN A 22 8.41 -7.38 -19.97
C GLN A 22 9.49 -7.97 -19.05
N LEU A 23 9.71 -9.29 -19.06
CA LEU A 23 10.78 -9.94 -18.31
C LEU A 23 12.17 -9.47 -18.76
N VAL A 24 12.39 -9.27 -20.06
CA VAL A 24 13.64 -8.72 -20.59
C VAL A 24 13.85 -7.27 -20.16
N LEU A 25 12.79 -6.45 -20.13
CA LEU A 25 12.84 -5.08 -19.59
C LEU A 25 13.12 -5.06 -18.07
N ILE A 26 12.47 -5.93 -17.29
CA ILE A 26 12.68 -6.07 -15.84
C ILE A 26 14.12 -6.53 -15.57
N LEU A 27 14.58 -7.59 -16.23
CA LEU A 27 15.95 -8.08 -16.09
C LEU A 27 16.98 -7.06 -16.60
N ALA A 28 16.70 -6.34 -17.68
CA ALA A 28 17.58 -5.28 -18.16
C ALA A 28 17.64 -4.10 -17.17
N CYS A 29 16.52 -3.68 -16.57
CA CYS A 29 16.50 -2.66 -15.53
C CYS A 29 17.26 -3.12 -14.27
N CYS A 30 17.05 -4.36 -13.81
CA CYS A 30 17.76 -4.93 -12.66
C CYS A 30 19.27 -5.06 -12.95
N ILE A 31 19.67 -5.50 -14.13
CA ILE A 31 21.09 -5.63 -14.52
C ILE A 31 21.72 -4.24 -14.69
N TRP A 32 20.99 -3.25 -15.22
CA TRP A 32 21.52 -1.89 -15.38
C TRP A 32 21.70 -1.17 -14.04
N GLN A 33 20.85 -1.44 -13.05
CA GLN A 33 21.03 -0.97 -11.67
C GLN A 33 22.24 -1.61 -10.98
N VAL A 34 22.57 -2.88 -11.27
CA VAL A 34 23.73 -3.56 -10.66
C VAL A 34 25.07 -3.07 -11.25
N VAL A 35 25.11 -2.70 -12.53
CA VAL A 35 26.36 -2.35 -13.26
C VAL A 35 26.84 -0.90 -12.99
N LEU A 36 26.02 -0.06 -12.35
CA LEU A 36 26.32 1.33 -12.00
C LEU A 36 26.22 1.58 -10.48
N SER A 37 26.71 0.63 -9.67
CA SER A 37 26.87 0.84 -8.23
C SER A 37 28.04 1.81 -7.96
N ALA A 38 27.77 3.10 -8.13
CA ALA A 38 28.49 4.12 -7.37
C ALA A 38 28.29 3.81 -5.87
N PRO A 39 29.24 4.16 -4.99
CA PRO A 39 28.96 4.13 -3.55
C PRO A 39 27.66 4.91 -3.29
N LEU A 40 26.78 4.37 -2.43
CA LEU A 40 25.54 5.02 -1.98
C LEU A 40 25.86 6.44 -1.49
N GLU A 41 25.78 7.44 -2.37
CA GLU A 41 25.90 8.84 -1.98
C GLU A 41 24.56 9.22 -1.35
N VAL A 42 24.52 9.22 -0.02
CA VAL A 42 23.42 9.84 0.73
C VAL A 42 23.45 11.33 0.39
N ARG A 43 22.55 11.76 -0.51
CA ARG A 43 22.38 13.18 -0.86
C ARG A 43 22.00 13.98 0.39
N ASP A 44 22.44 15.24 0.44
CA ASP A 44 22.23 16.11 1.59
C ASP A 44 20.73 16.38 1.81
N THR A 45 20.15 15.75 2.83
CA THR A 45 18.73 15.89 3.20
C THR A 45 18.45 17.00 4.22
N ASN A 46 19.41 17.91 4.46
CA ASN A 46 19.32 18.94 5.50
C ASN A 46 18.11 19.88 5.35
N ASN A 47 17.49 19.96 4.17
CA ASN A 47 16.31 20.80 3.92
C ASN A 47 14.96 20.09 4.16
N LEU A 48 14.97 18.79 4.47
CA LEU A 48 13.74 18.04 4.74
C LEU A 48 13.29 18.20 6.19
N SER A 49 11.98 18.33 6.39
CA SER A 49 11.40 18.44 7.72
C SER A 49 11.48 17.11 8.47
N THR A 50 12.16 17.11 9.61
CA THR A 50 12.27 15.94 10.50
C THR A 50 10.96 15.73 11.26
N LEU A 51 10.56 14.48 11.45
CA LEU A 51 9.40 14.13 12.26
C LEU A 51 9.63 14.39 13.76
N SER A 52 8.60 14.90 14.41
CA SER A 52 8.53 14.99 15.87
C SER A 52 8.37 13.61 16.52
N ASP A 53 8.72 13.50 17.81
CA ASP A 53 8.58 12.27 18.59
C ASP A 53 7.14 11.73 18.62
N ASP A 54 6.14 12.63 18.64
CA ASP A 54 4.72 12.26 18.60
C ASP A 54 4.34 11.64 17.26
N GLN A 55 4.83 12.21 16.15
CA GLN A 55 4.61 11.65 14.80
C GLN A 55 5.27 10.28 14.66
N VAL A 56 6.52 10.14 15.13
CA VAL A 56 7.22 8.84 15.14
C VAL A 56 6.44 7.82 15.97
N THR A 57 5.92 8.23 17.12
CA THR A 57 5.10 7.39 17.99
C THR A 57 3.80 6.96 17.32
N GLU A 58 3.10 7.86 16.64
CA GLU A 58 1.89 7.54 15.86
C GLU A 58 2.20 6.54 14.74
N LEU A 59 3.28 6.74 13.97
CA LEU A 59 3.66 5.83 12.89
C LEU A 59 4.05 4.44 13.40
N ARG A 60 4.74 4.35 14.54
CA ARG A 60 5.06 3.06 15.18
C ARG A 60 3.82 2.30 15.60
N MET A 61 2.79 3.00 16.08
CA MET A 61 1.50 2.39 16.40
C MET A 61 0.80 1.86 15.15
N TRP A 62 0.73 2.65 14.07
CA TRP A 62 0.11 2.19 12.82
C TRP A 62 0.88 1.04 12.16
N ALA A 63 2.21 0.99 12.31
CA ALA A 63 3.01 -0.15 11.87
C ALA A 63 2.61 -1.44 12.61
N GLN A 64 2.27 -1.36 13.91
CA GLN A 64 1.77 -2.50 14.67
C GLN A 64 0.39 -2.96 14.17
N TYR A 65 -0.50 -2.03 13.85
CA TYR A 65 -1.78 -2.35 13.21
C TYR A 65 -1.60 -3.00 11.84
N ALA A 66 -0.67 -2.52 11.00
CA ALA A 66 -0.35 -3.15 9.73
C ALA A 66 0.20 -4.57 9.92
N PHE A 67 1.10 -4.76 10.89
CA PHE A 67 1.67 -6.06 11.21
C PHE A 67 0.64 -7.06 11.73
N ALA A 68 -0.37 -6.62 12.50
CA ALA A 68 -1.44 -7.48 13.00
C ALA A 68 -2.16 -8.24 11.86
N ALA A 69 -2.25 -7.67 10.66
CA ALA A 69 -2.86 -8.34 9.51
C ALA A 69 -2.13 -9.63 9.08
N TYR A 70 -0.86 -9.79 9.43
CA TYR A 70 -0.07 -11.01 9.17
C TYR A 70 -0.28 -12.11 10.21
N GLN A 71 -0.90 -11.78 11.34
CA GLN A 71 -1.11 -12.71 12.44
C GLN A 71 -2.51 -13.31 12.40
N ASP A 72 -2.71 -14.37 13.18
CA ASP A 72 -4.04 -14.91 13.44
C ASP A 72 -4.69 -14.13 14.60
N VAL A 73 -5.21 -12.95 14.28
CA VAL A 73 -5.81 -12.06 15.27
C VAL A 73 -7.20 -12.59 15.63
N THR A 74 -7.33 -13.09 16.86
CA THR A 74 -8.62 -13.49 17.46
C THR A 74 -8.79 -12.75 18.78
N ASP A 75 -9.94 -12.10 18.99
CA ASP A 75 -10.20 -11.25 20.16
C ASP A 75 -9.08 -10.23 20.46
N TRP A 76 -8.47 -9.68 19.40
CA TRP A 76 -7.32 -8.78 19.49
C TRP A 76 -6.11 -9.39 20.23
N LYS A 77 -5.89 -10.70 20.12
CA LYS A 77 -4.71 -11.38 20.67
C LYS A 77 -3.71 -11.64 19.56
N CYS A 78 -2.56 -10.99 19.66
CA CYS A 78 -1.46 -11.10 18.71
C CYS A 78 -0.19 -10.49 19.34
N GLU A 79 1.01 -10.76 18.80
CA GLU A 79 2.31 -10.29 19.33
C GLU A 79 2.36 -8.76 19.48
N ARG A 80 1.72 -8.04 18.56
CA ARG A 80 1.70 -6.56 18.51
C ARG A 80 0.35 -5.96 18.89
N CYS A 81 -0.53 -6.74 19.51
CA CYS A 81 -1.85 -6.32 19.98
C CYS A 81 -1.81 -5.89 21.46
N GLN A 82 -0.80 -5.12 21.82
CA GLN A 82 -0.49 -4.71 23.20
C GLN A 82 0.10 -3.29 23.23
N GLY A 83 0.26 -2.72 24.42
CA GLY A 83 0.78 -1.36 24.55
C GLY A 83 -0.15 -0.33 23.88
N GLN A 84 0.34 0.36 22.84
CA GLN A 84 -0.42 1.44 22.19
C GLN A 84 -1.62 0.96 21.37
N THR A 85 -1.67 -0.31 21.00
CA THR A 85 -2.79 -0.95 20.30
C THR A 85 -3.71 -1.73 21.25
N ALA A 86 -3.43 -1.73 22.56
CA ALA A 86 -4.30 -2.36 23.55
C ALA A 86 -5.70 -1.73 23.56
N ASN A 87 -6.69 -2.43 24.12
CA ASN A 87 -8.10 -2.01 24.17
C ASN A 87 -8.77 -1.85 22.78
N THR A 88 -8.15 -2.34 21.73
CA THR A 88 -8.81 -2.42 20.43
C THR A 88 -9.82 -3.57 20.46
N GLN A 89 -11.06 -3.27 20.12
CA GLN A 89 -12.13 -4.24 19.95
C GLN A 89 -12.01 -4.87 18.55
N PHE A 90 -11.67 -6.16 18.50
CA PHE A 90 -11.70 -6.91 17.27
C PHE A 90 -13.14 -7.11 16.77
N VAL A 91 -13.37 -6.95 15.48
CA VAL A 91 -14.70 -7.14 14.85
C VAL A 91 -14.73 -8.41 14.03
N GLY A 92 -13.73 -8.61 13.17
CA GLY A 92 -13.68 -9.80 12.32
C GLY A 92 -12.56 -9.79 11.32
N VAL A 93 -12.36 -10.94 10.69
CA VAL A 93 -11.41 -11.18 9.61
C VAL A 93 -12.17 -11.59 8.35
N TYR A 94 -11.78 -11.03 7.22
CA TYR A 94 -12.41 -11.21 5.92
C TYR A 94 -11.35 -11.69 4.94
N GLU A 95 -11.44 -12.97 4.59
CA GLU A 95 -10.45 -13.63 3.75
C GLU A 95 -11.04 -14.13 2.43
N ASN A 96 -10.20 -14.14 1.41
CA ASN A 96 -10.44 -14.87 0.17
C ASN A 96 -9.26 -15.78 -0.11
N ILE A 97 -9.56 -16.98 -0.59
CA ILE A 97 -8.55 -17.96 -0.98
C ILE A 97 -7.91 -17.54 -2.31
N PHE A 98 -8.72 -17.01 -3.23
CA PHE A 98 -8.30 -16.53 -4.55
C PHE A 98 -9.02 -15.22 -4.93
N PRO A 99 -8.30 -14.11 -5.17
CA PRO A 99 -6.90 -13.89 -4.79
C PRO A 99 -6.72 -14.05 -3.27
N ALA A 100 -5.52 -14.48 -2.85
CA ALA A 100 -5.22 -14.71 -1.44
C ALA A 100 -5.16 -13.37 -0.70
N MET A 101 -6.23 -13.06 0.03
CA MET A 101 -6.46 -11.76 0.65
C MET A 101 -6.86 -11.95 2.10
N LYS A 102 -6.38 -11.06 2.97
CA LYS A 102 -6.79 -11.01 4.38
C LYS A 102 -6.94 -9.57 4.82
N TRP A 103 -8.16 -9.23 5.18
CA TRP A 103 -8.51 -7.97 5.84
C TRP A 103 -8.96 -8.28 7.25
N TYR A 104 -8.73 -7.35 8.18
CA TYR A 104 -9.41 -7.35 9.46
C TYR A 104 -10.09 -6.01 9.72
N LEU A 105 -11.20 -6.05 10.46
CA LEU A 105 -11.84 -4.88 11.02
C LEU A 105 -11.67 -4.88 12.53
N ALA A 106 -11.40 -3.70 13.07
CA ALA A 106 -11.32 -3.48 14.50
C ALA A 106 -11.75 -2.05 14.85
N VAL A 107 -12.02 -1.78 16.12
CA VAL A 107 -12.43 -0.47 16.62
C VAL A 107 -11.58 -0.10 17.83
N HIS A 108 -10.95 1.06 17.82
CA HIS A 108 -10.30 1.62 18.99
C HIS A 108 -11.09 2.83 19.50
N LYS A 109 -11.86 2.61 20.57
CA LYS A 109 -12.83 3.60 21.09
C LYS A 109 -12.16 4.85 21.64
N ASP A 110 -11.08 4.70 22.41
CA ASP A 110 -10.34 5.84 22.99
C ASP A 110 -9.75 6.76 21.91
N ARG A 111 -9.37 6.19 20.77
CA ARG A 111 -8.83 6.93 19.61
C ARG A 111 -9.91 7.35 18.60
N LYS A 112 -11.17 6.97 18.85
CA LYS A 112 -12.31 7.21 17.95
C LYS A 112 -12.00 6.82 16.50
N THR A 113 -11.48 5.62 16.28
CA THR A 113 -11.18 5.12 14.94
C THR A 113 -11.68 3.69 14.73
N ILE A 114 -12.28 3.47 13.57
CA ILE A 114 -12.45 2.15 12.95
C ILE A 114 -11.16 1.87 12.18
N ILE A 115 -10.58 0.69 12.35
CA ILE A 115 -9.36 0.25 11.69
C ILE A 115 -9.71 -0.80 10.66
N LEU A 116 -9.26 -0.59 9.43
CA LEU A 116 -9.27 -1.57 8.36
C LEU A 116 -7.82 -1.94 8.01
N GLY A 117 -7.36 -3.07 8.53
CA GLY A 117 -6.01 -3.55 8.29
C GLY A 117 -5.96 -4.57 7.16
N CYS A 118 -5.00 -4.41 6.25
CA CYS A 118 -4.83 -5.28 5.09
C CYS A 118 -3.47 -5.98 5.10
N ARG A 119 -3.50 -7.30 4.88
CA ARG A 119 -2.29 -8.12 4.80
C ARG A 119 -1.71 -8.07 3.39
N GLY A 120 -0.42 -7.76 3.27
CA GLY A 120 0.31 -7.97 2.03
C GLY A 120 0.65 -9.43 1.75
N SER A 121 1.50 -9.64 0.75
CA SER A 121 2.09 -10.95 0.45
C SER A 121 2.98 -11.43 1.61
N THR A 122 3.04 -12.74 1.83
CA THR A 122 4.05 -13.33 2.74
C THR A 122 5.45 -13.15 2.15
N GLU A 123 6.49 -13.22 2.99
CA GLU A 123 7.89 -12.96 2.58
C GLU A 123 8.35 -13.79 1.37
N LYS A 124 8.02 -15.08 1.30
CA LYS A 124 8.37 -15.92 0.14
C LYS A 124 7.71 -15.44 -1.16
N ASN A 125 6.54 -14.81 -1.05
CA ASN A 125 5.75 -14.33 -2.18
C ASN A 125 6.07 -12.87 -2.53
N ILE A 126 6.77 -12.11 -1.68
CA ILE A 126 7.11 -10.71 -2.00
C ILE A 126 8.16 -10.63 -3.09
N LEU A 127 9.17 -11.51 -3.06
CA LEU A 127 10.17 -11.60 -4.11
C LEU A 127 9.53 -12.10 -5.41
N THR A 128 8.68 -13.13 -5.33
CA THR A 128 7.90 -13.60 -6.47
C THR A 128 6.99 -12.51 -7.03
N PHE A 129 6.37 -11.69 -6.19
CA PHE A 129 5.59 -10.53 -6.63
C PHE A 129 6.50 -9.55 -7.39
N LEU A 130 7.65 -9.17 -6.86
CA LEU A 130 8.58 -8.24 -7.53
C LEU A 130 9.12 -8.79 -8.87
N THR A 131 9.28 -10.10 -9.02
CA THR A 131 9.83 -10.71 -10.24
C THR A 131 8.78 -11.15 -11.26
N ASP A 132 7.60 -11.58 -10.81
CA ASP A 132 6.60 -12.24 -11.66
C ASP A 132 5.37 -11.35 -11.91
N SER A 133 5.19 -10.26 -11.17
CA SER A 133 3.99 -9.43 -11.30
C SER A 133 3.91 -8.79 -12.68
N THR A 134 2.78 -9.06 -13.34
CA THR A 134 2.38 -8.31 -14.52
C THR A 134 2.05 -6.88 -14.10
N VAL A 135 2.83 -5.92 -14.57
CA VAL A 135 2.60 -4.48 -14.41
C VAL A 135 1.42 -3.96 -15.27
N SER A 136 0.44 -4.81 -15.54
CA SER A 136 -0.75 -4.42 -16.29
C SER A 136 -1.53 -3.41 -15.48
N LYS A 137 -1.93 -2.33 -16.15
CA LYS A 137 -2.79 -1.30 -15.58
C LYS A 137 -4.22 -1.45 -16.10
N GLU A 138 -5.17 -0.88 -15.36
CA GLU A 138 -6.58 -0.79 -15.71
C GLU A 138 -7.08 0.63 -15.41
N MET A 139 -7.84 1.20 -16.34
CA MET A 139 -8.45 2.52 -16.20
C MET A 139 -9.34 2.58 -14.98
N TRP A 140 -8.91 3.32 -13.96
CA TRP A 140 -9.64 3.47 -12.70
C TRP A 140 -9.05 4.62 -11.86
N PRO A 141 -9.87 5.39 -11.12
CA PRO A 141 -11.33 5.30 -11.10
C PRO A 141 -11.98 6.00 -12.29
N PRO A 142 -13.23 5.65 -12.66
CA PRO A 142 -13.92 6.25 -13.81
C PRO A 142 -14.04 7.78 -13.79
N ALA A 143 -13.97 8.38 -12.59
CA ALA A 143 -14.04 9.83 -12.40
C ALA A 143 -12.69 10.55 -12.59
N ALA A 144 -11.61 9.83 -12.90
CA ALA A 144 -10.23 10.33 -12.87
C ALA A 144 -9.54 10.39 -14.25
N GLY A 145 -10.30 10.65 -15.33
CA GLY A 145 -9.71 10.84 -16.66
C GLY A 145 -8.88 9.64 -17.11
N ASP A 146 -7.61 9.87 -17.46
CA ASP A 146 -6.63 8.87 -17.94
C ASP A 146 -5.92 8.10 -16.81
N SER A 147 -6.48 8.15 -15.59
CA SER A 147 -5.98 7.42 -14.43
C SER A 147 -6.04 5.91 -14.66
N GLU A 148 -4.91 5.24 -14.43
CA GLU A 148 -4.79 3.79 -14.46
C GLU A 148 -4.13 3.25 -13.18
N VAL A 149 -4.65 2.13 -12.68
CA VAL A 149 -4.16 1.44 -11.48
C VAL A 149 -3.67 0.05 -11.84
N HIS A 150 -2.65 -0.44 -11.12
CA HIS A 150 -2.20 -1.83 -11.24
C HIS A 150 -3.37 -2.81 -11.09
N LYS A 151 -3.68 -3.55 -12.15
CA LYS A 151 -4.88 -4.38 -12.24
C LYS A 151 -5.00 -5.39 -11.10
N GLY A 152 -3.89 -6.04 -10.73
CA GLY A 152 -3.89 -7.01 -9.63
C GLY A 152 -4.21 -6.38 -8.27
N PHE A 153 -3.82 -5.12 -8.05
CA PHE A 153 -4.15 -4.41 -6.80
C PHE A 153 -5.61 -4.02 -6.78
N LEU A 154 -6.12 -3.54 -7.92
CA LEU A 154 -7.53 -3.18 -8.08
C LEU A 154 -8.45 -4.38 -7.88
N ASP A 155 -8.25 -5.46 -8.65
CA ASP A 155 -9.09 -6.66 -8.62
C ASP A 155 -9.13 -7.27 -7.20
N SER A 156 -7.96 -7.41 -6.58
CA SER A 156 -7.85 -8.01 -5.24
C SER A 156 -8.49 -7.15 -4.15
N THR A 157 -8.41 -5.82 -4.28
CA THR A 157 -9.07 -4.88 -3.38
C THR A 157 -10.58 -4.95 -3.53
N GLN A 158 -11.11 -4.87 -4.75
CA GLN A 158 -12.56 -4.89 -4.98
C GLN A 158 -13.21 -6.19 -4.48
N VAL A 159 -12.57 -7.33 -4.72
CA VAL A 159 -13.01 -8.65 -4.25
C VAL A 159 -12.96 -8.73 -2.72
N GLY A 160 -11.92 -8.19 -2.07
CA GLY A 160 -11.81 -8.15 -0.61
C GLY A 160 -12.84 -7.21 0.03
N MET A 161 -12.95 -5.99 -0.49
CA MET A 161 -13.85 -4.96 0.01
C MET A 161 -15.31 -5.37 -0.06
N GLY A 162 -15.72 -6.18 -1.05
CA GLY A 162 -17.07 -6.72 -1.12
C GLY A 162 -17.53 -7.42 0.16
N LYS A 163 -16.63 -8.12 0.86
CA LYS A 163 -16.93 -8.81 2.13
C LYS A 163 -16.84 -7.91 3.36
N VAL A 164 -15.94 -6.93 3.32
CA VAL A 164 -15.70 -5.98 4.42
C VAL A 164 -16.78 -4.90 4.50
N ARG A 165 -17.37 -4.54 3.35
CA ARG A 165 -18.22 -3.36 3.18
C ARG A 165 -19.40 -3.32 4.13
N ASP A 166 -20.14 -4.42 4.28
CA ASP A 166 -21.36 -4.42 5.09
C ASP A 166 -21.05 -4.25 6.58
N ALA A 167 -19.99 -4.90 7.07
CA ALA A 167 -19.53 -4.72 8.43
C ALA A 167 -18.99 -3.31 8.68
N LEU A 168 -18.25 -2.74 7.72
CA LEU A 168 -17.78 -1.35 7.82
C LEU A 168 -18.95 -0.37 7.87
N LYS A 169 -20.00 -0.56 7.05
CA LYS A 169 -21.21 0.27 7.08
C LYS A 169 -21.85 0.26 8.47
N SER A 170 -22.07 -0.93 9.05
CA SER A 170 -22.65 -1.04 10.39
C SER A 170 -21.79 -0.36 11.45
N LEU A 171 -20.46 -0.47 11.38
CA LEU A 171 -19.57 0.23 12.31
C LEU A 171 -19.62 1.75 12.16
N VAL A 172 -19.71 2.26 10.93
CA VAL A 172 -19.81 3.71 10.70
C VAL A 172 -21.14 4.27 11.18
N GLU A 173 -22.22 3.49 11.10
CA GLU A 173 -23.54 3.82 11.66
C GLU A 173 -23.52 3.80 13.20
N GLU A 174 -22.86 2.81 13.80
CA GLU A 174 -22.70 2.69 15.25
C GLU A 174 -21.79 3.79 15.83
N TYR A 175 -20.75 4.18 15.09
CA TYR A 175 -19.73 5.14 15.50
C TYR A 175 -19.62 6.32 14.50
N PRO A 176 -20.65 7.20 14.43
CA PRO A 176 -20.72 8.26 13.41
C PRO A 176 -19.64 9.35 13.56
N ASP A 177 -19.00 9.47 14.73
CA ASP A 177 -17.93 10.45 14.95
C ASP A 177 -16.52 9.87 14.77
N PHE A 178 -16.40 8.59 14.38
CA PHE A 178 -15.10 7.92 14.28
C PHE A 178 -14.48 8.09 12.90
N THR A 179 -13.14 8.15 12.86
CA THR A 179 -12.39 8.06 11.61
C THR A 179 -12.37 6.62 11.09
N ILE A 180 -12.18 6.45 9.79
CA ILE A 180 -11.94 5.17 9.13
C ILE A 180 -10.46 5.16 8.72
N THR A 181 -9.63 4.46 9.48
CA THR A 181 -8.19 4.40 9.21
C THR A 181 -7.83 3.10 8.51
N LEU A 182 -7.30 3.21 7.30
CA LEU A 182 -6.78 2.09 6.53
C LEU A 182 -5.29 1.97 6.78
N THR A 183 -4.81 0.74 6.97
CA THR A 183 -3.38 0.49 7.10
C THR A 183 -2.96 -0.85 6.53
N GLY A 184 -1.73 -0.91 6.03
CA GLY A 184 -1.19 -2.12 5.43
C GLY A 184 0.29 -1.99 5.13
N HIS A 185 0.94 -3.15 5.03
CA HIS A 185 2.34 -3.25 4.66
C HIS A 185 2.48 -3.96 3.31
N SER A 186 3.49 -3.57 2.52
CA SER A 186 3.75 -4.13 1.19
C SER A 186 2.50 -4.03 0.29
N LEU A 187 2.08 -5.13 -0.34
CA LEU A 187 0.84 -5.24 -1.12
C LEU A 187 -0.40 -4.74 -0.35
N GLY A 188 -0.45 -4.92 0.97
CA GLY A 188 -1.56 -4.44 1.79
C GLY A 188 -1.64 -2.92 1.84
N GLY A 189 -0.51 -2.22 1.67
CA GLY A 189 -0.47 -0.77 1.51
C GLY A 189 -1.14 -0.32 0.23
N ALA A 190 -0.80 -0.94 -0.91
CA ALA A 190 -1.42 -0.64 -2.19
C ALA A 190 -2.94 -0.86 -2.15
N GLN A 191 -3.36 -1.92 -1.48
CA GLN A 191 -4.78 -2.24 -1.28
C GLN A 191 -5.48 -1.22 -0.36
N ALA A 192 -4.79 -0.71 0.67
CA ALA A 192 -5.32 0.37 1.51
C ALA A 192 -5.54 1.66 0.71
N VAL A 193 -4.63 2.01 -0.21
CA VAL A 193 -4.77 3.17 -1.10
C VAL A 193 -5.97 3.03 -2.04
N VAL A 194 -6.06 1.90 -2.74
CA VAL A 194 -7.20 1.61 -3.64
C VAL A 194 -8.51 1.59 -2.85
N ALA A 195 -8.54 0.96 -1.68
CA ALA A 195 -9.74 0.89 -0.84
C ALA A 195 -10.16 2.28 -0.35
N ALA A 196 -9.22 3.16 -0.01
CA ALA A 196 -9.53 4.53 0.41
C ALA A 196 -10.23 5.32 -0.70
N VAL A 197 -9.73 5.24 -1.94
CA VAL A 197 -10.38 5.86 -3.10
C VAL A 197 -11.77 5.26 -3.34
N GLN A 198 -11.88 3.93 -3.29
CA GLN A 198 -13.16 3.25 -3.47
C GLN A 198 -14.19 3.69 -2.42
N LEU A 199 -13.81 3.77 -1.15
CA LEU A 199 -14.68 4.23 -0.07
C LEU A 199 -15.08 5.70 -0.23
N ALA A 200 -14.16 6.57 -0.66
CA ALA A 200 -14.44 7.98 -0.93
C ALA A 200 -15.44 8.16 -2.08
N MET A 201 -15.38 7.30 -3.11
CA MET A 201 -16.32 7.29 -4.23
C MET A 201 -17.70 6.74 -3.83
N GLU A 202 -17.74 5.69 -3.02
CA GLU A 202 -18.98 5.04 -2.58
C GLU A 202 -19.80 5.95 -1.66
N ASN A 203 -19.15 6.77 -0.82
CA ASN A 203 -19.84 7.70 0.06
C ASN A 203 -19.01 8.96 0.34
N SER A 204 -19.47 10.10 -0.16
CA SER A 204 -18.80 11.40 0.03
C SER A 204 -18.71 11.83 1.49
N GLN A 205 -19.62 11.37 2.37
CA GLN A 205 -19.54 11.62 3.81
C GLN A 205 -18.44 10.82 4.50
N TRP A 206 -18.03 9.68 3.90
CA TRP A 206 -16.94 8.88 4.43
C TRP A 206 -15.59 9.49 4.08
N LYS A 207 -15.49 10.18 2.94
CA LYS A 207 -14.25 10.82 2.46
C LYS A 207 -13.55 11.65 3.53
N SER A 208 -14.27 12.48 4.27
CA SER A 208 -13.70 13.32 5.35
C SER A 208 -13.26 12.55 6.60
N LYS A 209 -13.64 11.27 6.72
CA LYS A 209 -13.28 10.38 7.83
C LYS A 209 -12.08 9.50 7.52
N LEU A 210 -11.69 9.38 6.25
CA LEU A 210 -10.63 8.47 5.82
C LEU A 210 -9.26 8.96 6.27
N ARG A 211 -8.42 8.03 6.73
CA ARG A 211 -6.98 8.24 6.96
C ARG A 211 -6.24 7.00 6.45
N VAL A 212 -5.04 7.18 5.91
CA VAL A 212 -4.27 6.05 5.35
C VAL A 212 -2.84 6.07 5.89
N PHE A 213 -2.39 4.92 6.39
CA PHE A 213 -1.02 4.70 6.84
C PHE A 213 -0.46 3.44 6.21
N THR A 214 0.52 3.57 5.33
CA THR A 214 1.12 2.44 4.61
C THR A 214 2.60 2.32 4.90
N PHE A 215 3.12 1.10 4.80
CA PHE A 215 4.51 0.76 5.13
C PHE A 215 5.09 -0.10 4.01
N GLY A 216 6.17 0.35 3.36
CA GLY A 216 6.76 -0.38 2.23
C GLY A 216 5.78 -0.55 1.06
N GLU A 217 4.92 0.44 0.83
CA GLU A 217 3.89 0.40 -0.22
C GLU A 217 4.52 0.46 -1.62
N PRO A 218 4.20 -0.46 -2.56
CA PRO A 218 4.61 -0.34 -3.96
C PRO A 218 3.79 0.71 -4.71
N ARG A 219 4.29 1.23 -5.85
CA ARG A 219 3.56 2.20 -6.67
C ARG A 219 2.22 1.61 -7.14
N VAL A 220 1.14 2.36 -6.97
CA VAL A 220 -0.22 1.85 -7.15
C VAL A 220 -0.76 2.06 -8.57
N GLY A 221 -0.43 3.19 -9.20
CA GLY A 221 -0.96 3.58 -10.51
C GLY A 221 -0.05 4.55 -11.24
N ASN A 222 -0.54 5.11 -12.35
CA ASN A 222 0.15 6.13 -13.13
C ASN A 222 0.12 7.51 -12.45
N THR A 223 0.75 8.50 -13.08
CA THR A 223 0.83 9.88 -12.56
C THR A 223 -0.56 10.48 -12.36
N GLU A 224 -1.48 10.22 -13.27
CA GLU A 224 -2.86 10.68 -13.24
C GLU A 224 -3.61 10.11 -12.03
N PHE A 225 -3.42 8.82 -11.73
CA PHE A 225 -3.95 8.22 -10.51
C PHE A 225 -3.36 8.85 -9.25
N ALA A 226 -2.05 9.07 -9.22
CA ALA A 226 -1.37 9.65 -8.07
C ALA A 226 -1.85 11.08 -7.77
N GLN A 227 -1.96 11.93 -8.80
CA GLN A 227 -2.53 13.27 -8.69
C GLN A 227 -4.01 13.24 -8.30
N TYR A 228 -4.78 12.32 -8.87
CA TYR A 228 -6.18 12.14 -8.51
C TYR A 228 -6.34 11.75 -7.04
N TYR A 229 -5.51 10.83 -6.53
CA TYR A 229 -5.50 10.43 -5.13
C TYR A 229 -5.24 11.62 -4.22
N ASP A 230 -4.19 12.40 -4.49
CA ASP A 230 -3.86 13.60 -3.71
C ASP A 230 -4.99 14.63 -3.74
N SER A 231 -5.67 14.79 -4.88
CA SER A 231 -6.84 15.67 -5.00
C SER A 231 -8.04 15.23 -4.15
N GLN A 232 -8.05 13.98 -3.68
CA GLN A 232 -9.07 13.54 -2.71
C GLN A 232 -8.85 14.15 -1.33
N GLY A 233 -7.67 14.69 -1.02
CA GLY A 233 -7.38 15.30 0.28
C GLY A 233 -7.50 14.33 1.45
N ILE A 234 -7.31 13.03 1.21
CA ILE A 234 -7.27 11.99 2.24
C ILE A 234 -5.94 12.13 2.98
N PRO A 235 -5.92 12.31 4.31
CA PRO A 235 -4.67 12.35 5.08
C PRO A 235 -3.92 11.02 5.00
N THR A 236 -2.77 11.04 4.33
CA THR A 236 -1.98 9.83 4.04
C THR A 236 -0.53 9.96 4.47
N ARG A 237 0.00 8.90 5.08
CA ARG A 237 1.43 8.71 5.37
C ARG A 237 1.90 7.41 4.74
N ARG A 238 2.82 7.53 3.77
CA ARG A 238 3.46 6.42 3.07
C ARG A 238 4.88 6.27 3.60
N VAL A 239 5.10 5.31 4.48
CA VAL A 239 6.38 5.12 5.18
C VAL A 239 7.29 4.20 4.37
N VAL A 240 8.49 4.71 4.04
CA VAL A 240 9.55 3.95 3.39
C VAL A 240 10.71 3.78 4.37
N ASN A 241 11.15 2.54 4.59
CA ASN A 241 12.21 2.26 5.54
C ASN A 241 13.55 2.03 4.82
N HIS A 242 14.53 2.90 5.07
CA HIS A 242 15.89 2.76 4.55
C HIS A 242 15.89 2.58 3.03
N ASN A 243 16.42 1.45 2.55
CA ASN A 243 16.58 1.09 1.14
C ASN A 243 15.58 -0.01 0.75
N ASP A 244 14.37 0.02 1.31
CA ASP A 244 13.30 -0.92 0.95
C ASP A 244 13.03 -0.85 -0.55
N LEU A 245 13.16 -1.99 -1.24
CA LEU A 245 12.99 -2.09 -2.69
C LEU A 245 11.52 -2.07 -3.12
N VAL A 246 10.58 -2.40 -2.22
CA VAL A 246 9.17 -2.56 -2.57
C VAL A 246 8.55 -1.23 -3.03
N PRO A 247 8.77 -0.09 -2.35
CA PRO A 247 8.31 1.21 -2.84
C PRO A 247 8.85 1.63 -4.19
N HIS A 248 9.98 1.09 -4.63
CA HIS A 248 10.55 1.41 -5.93
C HIS A 248 10.00 0.54 -7.07
N PHE A 249 9.00 -0.30 -6.80
CA PHE A 249 8.31 -1.15 -7.77
C PHE A 249 6.79 -0.88 -7.79
N PRO A 250 6.10 -1.00 -8.95
CA PRO A 250 6.64 -1.07 -10.31
C PRO A 250 7.50 0.16 -10.67
N PRO A 251 8.44 0.05 -11.64
CA PRO A 251 9.34 1.16 -11.97
C PRO A 251 8.63 2.35 -12.64
N HIS A 252 9.13 3.56 -12.43
CA HIS A 252 8.68 4.77 -13.16
C HIS A 252 8.74 4.63 -14.68
N ALA A 253 9.69 3.87 -15.22
CA ALA A 253 9.81 3.61 -16.66
C ALA A 253 8.57 2.91 -17.27
N MET A 254 7.70 2.35 -16.43
CA MET A 254 6.43 1.73 -16.82
C MET A 254 5.22 2.66 -16.54
N ASP A 255 5.48 3.95 -16.32
CA ASP A 255 4.47 4.97 -16.01
C ASP A 255 3.69 4.61 -14.74
N PHE A 256 4.45 4.39 -13.67
CA PHE A 256 3.94 4.27 -12.32
C PHE A 256 4.56 5.36 -11.46
N THR A 257 3.77 6.04 -10.66
CA THR A 257 4.23 7.12 -9.79
C THR A 257 3.50 7.03 -8.45
N HIS A 258 4.22 7.23 -7.36
CA HIS A 258 3.59 7.30 -6.04
C HIS A 258 2.73 8.54 -5.87
N HIS A 259 1.64 8.40 -5.13
CA HIS A 259 0.96 9.55 -4.55
C HIS A 259 1.80 10.21 -3.44
N GLY A 260 1.37 11.38 -2.97
CA GLY A 260 2.07 12.15 -1.95
C GLY A 260 2.05 11.52 -0.55
N GLY A 261 2.71 12.19 0.40
CA GLY A 261 2.70 11.80 1.81
C GLY A 261 3.85 10.87 2.23
N GLU A 262 4.94 10.82 1.47
CA GLU A 262 6.11 10.03 1.84
C GLU A 262 6.72 10.50 3.17
N VAL A 263 7.01 9.50 4.00
CA VAL A 263 7.87 9.61 5.16
C VAL A 263 9.01 8.62 4.95
N TRP A 264 10.22 9.12 4.80
CA TRP A 264 11.40 8.28 4.64
C TRP A 264 12.15 8.16 5.96
N ILE A 265 12.37 6.92 6.43
CA ILE A 265 13.27 6.64 7.55
C ILE A 265 14.67 6.49 6.96
N ARG A 266 15.59 7.39 7.28
CA ARG A 266 16.96 7.37 6.76
C ARG A 266 17.78 6.25 7.39
N SER A 267 18.60 5.59 6.58
CA SER A 267 19.52 4.54 7.06
C SER A 267 20.69 5.09 7.87
N SER A 268 21.07 6.36 7.66
CA SER A 268 22.21 7.01 8.33
C SER A 268 22.00 7.24 9.82
N ASP A 269 20.79 7.61 10.23
CA ASP A 269 20.48 8.04 11.60
C ASP A 269 19.15 7.51 12.14
N ASN A 270 18.39 6.73 11.36
CA ASN A 270 17.04 6.26 11.68
C ASN A 270 16.03 7.39 11.97
N GLN A 271 16.30 8.62 11.54
CA GLN A 271 15.30 9.69 11.60
C GLN A 271 14.29 9.56 10.46
N GLY A 272 13.02 9.80 10.77
CA GLY A 272 11.97 9.96 9.78
C GLY A 272 11.93 11.40 9.28
N VAL A 273 11.91 11.59 7.96
CA VAL A 273 11.75 12.90 7.31
C VAL A 273 10.51 12.89 6.43
N ALA A 274 9.77 13.99 6.40
CA ALA A 274 8.63 14.17 5.51
C ALA A 274 9.09 14.69 4.13
N CYS A 275 8.59 14.04 3.09
CA CYS A 275 9.03 14.23 1.71
C CYS A 275 7.91 14.89 0.89
N PRO A 276 8.12 16.12 0.38
CA PRO A 276 7.18 16.76 -0.52
C PRO A 276 6.95 15.93 -1.78
N ALA A 277 5.70 15.85 -2.23
CA ALA A 277 5.36 15.20 -3.49
C ALA A 277 5.91 16.00 -4.69
N VAL A 278 6.42 15.27 -5.67
CA VAL A 278 6.85 15.77 -6.99
C VAL A 278 6.08 14.94 -8.02
N TYR A 279 5.79 15.49 -9.20
CA TYR A 279 5.13 14.78 -10.30
C TYR A 279 5.73 15.24 -11.63
N PRO A 280 5.90 14.35 -12.64
CA PRO A 280 5.55 12.93 -12.65
C PRO A 280 6.57 12.02 -11.94
N ASP A 281 7.69 12.58 -11.48
CA ASP A 281 8.75 11.87 -10.78
C ASP A 281 8.45 11.74 -9.27
N GLU A 282 9.41 11.25 -8.49
CA GLU A 282 9.37 11.27 -7.03
C GLU A 282 10.49 12.15 -6.47
N ASN A 283 10.44 12.45 -5.18
CA ASN A 283 11.43 13.33 -4.57
C ASN A 283 12.80 12.62 -4.47
N ASP A 284 13.72 13.07 -5.31
CA ASP A 284 15.10 12.58 -5.44
C ASP A 284 16.00 12.90 -4.22
N ASP A 285 15.52 13.70 -3.26
CA ASP A 285 16.16 13.91 -1.94
C ASP A 285 15.67 12.92 -0.88
N CYS A 286 14.70 12.06 -1.22
CA CYS A 286 14.12 11.07 -0.32
C CYS A 286 14.51 9.63 -0.72
N SER A 287 13.63 8.64 -0.48
CA SER A 287 13.98 7.24 -0.73
C SER A 287 14.35 6.98 -2.19
N SER A 288 13.71 7.67 -3.15
CA SER A 288 13.98 7.52 -4.59
C SER A 288 15.35 8.03 -5.03
N GLY A 289 16.01 8.85 -4.21
CA GLY A 289 17.37 9.33 -4.41
C GLY A 289 18.46 8.33 -4.07
N VAL A 290 18.14 7.28 -3.31
CA VAL A 290 19.10 6.27 -2.85
C VAL A 290 19.34 5.28 -4.00
N ARG A 291 20.42 5.48 -4.75
CA ARG A 291 20.85 4.62 -5.86
C ARG A 291 22.14 3.87 -5.53
#